data_AF-A0AAU6PHK1-F1
#
_entry.id   AF-A0AAU6PHK1-F1
#
_cell.length_a   1.000
_cell.length_b   1.000
_cell.length_c   1.000
_cell.angle_alpha   90.00
_cell.angle_beta   90.00
_cell.angle_gamma   90.00
#
_symmetry.space_group_name_H-M   'P 1'
#
loop_
_entity.id
_entity.type
_entity.pdbx_description
1 polymer ?
#
loop_
_entity_poly.entity_id
_entity_poly.type
_entity_poly.pdbx_seq_one_letter_code
_entity_poly.pdbx_strand_id
1 'polypeptide(L)'
;MNNSIVSKYIDKIAKKTGDNSYIYRGQSQNYDGDVTSTALRRFHKSGRVKPSKEEYFEYHKNLINDAKSYHYGEKLNDTELLIDLQHYGAATGLIDFSEDFLVALWFACNNTDEDGKVFFLNVWSNEAKYKHLESGSNLFKEEKNYEENLYYLHTNFKNNNRIFAQKGVFIFGYKDINTDLESITINKNDKQGIRQELKKYFNIEEKTLFQDIYGFAQVNNTEHKINIQSALDYFEKAYEEENSEKQINLYQKAIEIKPDYYWAYNNMGIRGL
;
A
#
# COMPACT_ATOMS: atom_id res chain seq x y z
N MET A 1 6.98 30.47 -5.01
CA MET A 1 6.81 29.29 -4.14
C MET A 1 6.28 28.18 -5.02
N ASN A 2 7.06 27.11 -5.26
CA ASN A 2 6.54 25.96 -6.01
C ASN A 2 5.35 25.39 -5.22
N ASN A 3 4.16 25.38 -5.84
CA ASN A 3 2.98 24.75 -5.28
C ASN A 3 3.21 23.24 -5.24
N SER A 4 3.62 22.73 -4.08
CA SER A 4 3.72 21.29 -3.81
C SER A 4 2.38 20.61 -4.15
N ILE A 5 2.44 19.59 -4.99
CA ILE A 5 1.25 18.87 -5.44
C ILE A 5 0.69 18.02 -4.29
N VAL A 6 1.55 17.41 -3.48
CA VAL A 6 1.15 16.68 -2.26
C VAL A 6 0.44 17.62 -1.29
N SER A 7 0.94 18.84 -1.08
CA SER A 7 0.32 19.82 -0.18
C SER A 7 -1.10 20.19 -0.61
N LYS A 8 -1.35 20.35 -1.92
CA LYS A 8 -2.70 20.55 -2.47
C LYS A 8 -3.69 19.45 -2.01
N TYR A 9 -3.24 18.18 -1.96
CA TYR A 9 -4.11 17.07 -1.55
C TYR A 9 -4.21 16.93 -0.02
N ILE A 10 -3.16 17.29 0.73
CA ILE A 10 -3.22 17.42 2.20
C ILE A 10 -4.27 18.47 2.59
N ASP A 11 -4.26 19.63 1.95
CA ASP A 11 -5.26 20.69 2.22
C ASP A 11 -6.67 20.24 1.86
N LYS A 12 -6.81 19.46 0.78
CA LYS A 12 -8.11 18.93 0.32
C LYS A 12 -8.68 17.93 1.31
N ILE A 13 -7.85 17.03 1.86
CA ILE A 13 -8.31 16.04 2.85
C ILE A 13 -8.58 16.71 4.20
N ALA A 14 -7.71 17.62 4.65
CA ALA A 14 -7.86 18.33 5.93
C ALA A 14 -9.18 19.12 6.00
N LYS A 15 -9.61 19.73 4.89
CA LYS A 15 -10.92 20.41 4.80
C LYS A 15 -12.12 19.47 4.98
N LYS A 16 -11.97 18.19 4.66
CA LYS A 16 -13.03 17.19 4.82
C LYS A 16 -12.99 16.53 6.18
N THR A 17 -11.79 16.18 6.67
CA THR A 17 -11.63 15.43 7.91
C THR A 17 -11.74 16.31 9.15
N GLY A 18 -11.37 17.60 9.04
CA GLY A 18 -11.17 18.45 10.20
C GLY A 18 -10.15 17.84 11.15
N ASP A 19 -10.42 17.91 12.46
CA ASP A 19 -9.57 17.34 13.52
C ASP A 19 -9.87 15.86 13.83
N ASN A 20 -10.82 15.25 13.12
CA ASN A 20 -11.17 13.86 13.35
C ASN A 20 -10.10 12.91 12.79
N SER A 21 -9.91 11.78 13.46
CA SER A 21 -9.03 10.71 12.98
C SER A 21 -9.73 9.87 11.92
N TYR A 22 -9.00 9.48 10.87
CA TYR A 22 -9.47 8.61 9.80
C TYR A 22 -8.41 7.57 9.46
N ILE A 23 -8.87 6.45 8.91
CA ILE A 23 -8.03 5.51 8.16
C ILE A 23 -8.29 5.68 6.67
N TYR A 24 -7.28 5.43 5.85
CA TYR A 24 -7.23 5.80 4.44
C TYR A 24 -6.93 4.60 3.54
N ARG A 25 -7.53 4.57 2.34
CA ARG A 25 -7.23 3.56 1.31
C ARG A 25 -7.09 4.22 -0.06
N GLY A 26 -5.94 4.02 -0.69
CA GLY A 26 -5.70 4.45 -2.07
C GLY A 26 -6.12 3.43 -3.10
N GLN A 27 -6.71 3.87 -4.20
CA GLN A 27 -6.98 3.06 -5.38
C GLN A 27 -6.55 3.81 -6.64
N SER A 28 -5.72 3.17 -7.46
CA SER A 28 -5.08 3.80 -8.61
C SER A 28 -5.92 3.86 -9.88
N GLN A 29 -6.95 3.02 -9.97
CA GLN A 29 -7.87 2.94 -11.09
C GLN A 29 -9.26 3.36 -10.63
N ASN A 30 -10.05 3.89 -11.55
CA ASN A 30 -11.45 4.18 -11.32
C ASN A 30 -12.25 2.88 -11.47
N TYR A 31 -12.10 1.97 -10.50
CA TYR A 31 -13.14 0.97 -10.33
C TYR A 31 -14.41 1.74 -9.95
N ASP A 32 -15.45 1.64 -10.77
CA ASP A 32 -16.84 1.84 -10.32
C ASP A 32 -17.21 0.86 -9.18
N GLY A 33 -16.29 -0.05 -8.83
CA GLY A 33 -16.38 -1.04 -7.77
C GLY A 33 -16.07 -0.46 -6.39
N ASP A 34 -17.06 -0.60 -5.55
CA ASP A 34 -17.01 -0.63 -4.09
C ASP A 34 -15.67 -1.12 -3.51
N VAL A 35 -15.25 -0.50 -2.40
CA VAL A 35 -14.19 -1.01 -1.55
C VAL A 35 -14.65 -2.34 -0.97
N THR A 36 -14.12 -3.43 -1.52
CA THR A 36 -14.52 -4.80 -1.20
C THR A 36 -13.33 -5.72 -0.94
N SER A 37 -13.52 -6.76 -0.14
CA SER A 37 -12.49 -7.75 0.21
C SER A 37 -12.16 -8.67 -0.96
N THR A 38 -10.98 -9.29 -0.96
CA THR A 38 -10.58 -10.24 -2.01
C THR A 38 -11.41 -11.52 -1.94
N ALA A 39 -11.91 -11.91 -0.76
CA ALA A 39 -12.88 -12.98 -0.59
C ALA A 39 -14.19 -12.68 -1.34
N LEU A 40 -14.81 -11.51 -1.16
CA LEU A 40 -16.04 -11.15 -1.88
C LEU A 40 -15.82 -11.13 -3.40
N ARG A 41 -14.66 -10.62 -3.87
CA ARG A 41 -14.29 -10.71 -5.30
C ARG A 41 -14.22 -12.15 -5.78
N ARG A 42 -13.67 -13.07 -4.98
CA ARG A 42 -13.61 -14.51 -5.30
C ARG A 42 -15.01 -15.15 -5.32
N PHE A 43 -15.89 -14.79 -4.38
CA PHE A 43 -17.29 -15.20 -4.40
C PHE A 43 -18.00 -14.77 -5.68
N HIS A 44 -17.88 -13.49 -6.07
CA HIS A 44 -18.48 -12.96 -7.29
C HIS A 44 -17.98 -13.70 -8.54
N LYS A 45 -16.66 -13.91 -8.66
CA LYS A 45 -16.06 -14.70 -9.76
C LYS A 45 -16.53 -16.16 -9.78
N SER A 46 -16.94 -16.69 -8.65
CA SER A 46 -17.48 -18.05 -8.52
C SER A 46 -19.00 -18.12 -8.74
N GLY A 47 -19.63 -17.04 -9.20
CA GLY A 47 -21.08 -16.98 -9.42
C GLY A 47 -21.92 -16.70 -8.17
N ARG A 48 -21.28 -16.48 -7.01
CA ARG A 48 -21.94 -16.13 -5.75
C ARG A 48 -21.84 -14.62 -5.51
N VAL A 49 -22.72 -13.85 -6.15
CA VAL A 49 -22.67 -12.38 -6.11
C VAL A 49 -23.00 -11.81 -4.72
N LYS A 50 -23.79 -12.54 -3.92
CA LYS A 50 -24.13 -12.13 -2.56
C LYS A 50 -24.17 -13.36 -1.67
N PRO A 51 -23.00 -13.86 -1.20
CA PRO A 51 -22.98 -15.00 -0.30
C PRO A 51 -23.79 -14.67 0.95
N SER A 52 -24.41 -15.67 1.56
CA SER A 52 -24.95 -15.49 2.90
C SER A 52 -23.81 -15.18 3.88
N LYS A 53 -24.18 -14.60 5.01
CA LYS A 53 -23.24 -14.32 6.08
C LYS A 53 -22.57 -15.60 6.59
N GLU A 54 -23.36 -16.66 6.76
CA GLU A 54 -22.89 -17.99 7.18
C GLU A 54 -21.89 -18.53 6.16
N GLU A 55 -22.20 -18.45 4.86
CA GLU A 55 -21.28 -18.85 3.79
C GLU A 55 -19.97 -18.04 3.82
N TYR A 56 -20.05 -16.74 4.08
CA TYR A 56 -18.88 -15.86 4.16
C TYR A 56 -17.95 -16.27 5.31
N PHE A 57 -18.47 -16.47 6.51
CA PHE A 57 -17.65 -16.88 7.65
C PHE A 57 -17.14 -18.31 7.53
N GLU A 58 -17.98 -19.21 7.00
CA GLU A 58 -17.61 -20.61 6.77
C GLU A 58 -16.47 -20.73 5.75
N TYR A 59 -16.47 -19.90 4.69
CA TYR A 59 -15.34 -19.82 3.77
C TYR A 59 -14.02 -19.49 4.47
N HIS A 60 -14.02 -18.54 5.41
CA HIS A 60 -12.81 -18.15 6.14
C HIS A 60 -12.34 -19.24 7.11
N LYS A 61 -13.29 -19.88 7.81
CA LYS A 61 -12.97 -21.04 8.68
C LYS A 61 -12.32 -22.15 7.87
N ASN A 62 -12.89 -22.50 6.72
CA ASN A 62 -12.33 -23.52 5.83
C ASN A 62 -10.95 -23.12 5.29
N LEU A 63 -10.77 -21.87 4.84
CA LEU A 63 -9.47 -21.37 4.40
C LEU A 63 -8.38 -21.53 5.47
N ILE A 64 -8.70 -21.23 6.73
CA ILE A 64 -7.78 -21.34 7.87
C ILE A 64 -7.50 -22.82 8.22
N ASN A 65 -8.55 -23.65 8.24
CA ASN A 65 -8.42 -25.08 8.51
C ASN A 65 -7.58 -25.78 7.43
N ASP A 66 -7.79 -25.45 6.16
CA ASP A 66 -6.99 -25.95 5.04
C ASP A 66 -5.53 -25.57 5.23
N ALA A 67 -5.23 -24.29 5.50
CA ALA A 67 -3.85 -23.83 5.74
C ALA A 67 -3.18 -24.59 6.90
N LYS A 68 -3.88 -24.79 8.01
CA LYS A 68 -3.38 -25.57 9.16
C LYS A 68 -3.15 -27.04 8.82
N SER A 69 -3.98 -27.64 7.97
CA SER A 69 -3.80 -29.03 7.53
C SER A 69 -2.51 -29.25 6.75
N TYR A 70 -1.99 -28.20 6.10
CA TYR A 70 -0.68 -28.18 5.44
C TYR A 70 0.46 -27.77 6.39
N HIS A 71 0.23 -27.68 7.70
CA HIS A 71 1.20 -27.21 8.70
C HIS A 71 1.66 -25.76 8.51
N TYR A 72 0.84 -24.90 7.88
CA TYR A 72 1.11 -23.46 7.81
C TYR A 72 0.65 -22.74 9.08
N GLY A 73 1.47 -21.81 9.56
CA GLY A 73 1.13 -20.94 10.68
C GLY A 73 0.89 -21.65 12.01
N GLU A 74 1.57 -22.77 12.29
CA GLU A 74 1.37 -23.57 13.51
C GLU A 74 1.52 -22.78 14.83
N LYS A 75 2.23 -21.64 14.80
CA LYS A 75 2.44 -20.75 15.94
C LYS A 75 1.52 -19.52 15.94
N LEU A 76 0.71 -19.35 14.90
CA LEU A 76 -0.17 -18.20 14.70
C LEU A 76 -1.58 -18.56 15.18
N ASN A 77 -2.27 -17.59 15.76
CA ASN A 77 -3.72 -17.71 15.95
C ASN A 77 -4.45 -17.51 14.60
N ASP A 78 -5.75 -17.81 14.56
CA ASP A 78 -6.53 -17.78 13.31
C ASP A 78 -6.55 -16.41 12.62
N THR A 79 -6.58 -15.33 13.39
CA THR A 79 -6.51 -13.95 12.86
C THR A 79 -5.14 -13.69 12.25
N GLU A 80 -4.07 -14.04 12.96
CA GLU A 80 -2.70 -13.87 12.49
C GLU A 80 -2.43 -14.70 11.23
N LEU A 81 -2.92 -15.94 11.20
CA LEU A 81 -2.83 -16.80 10.03
C LEU A 81 -3.63 -16.22 8.86
N LEU A 82 -4.83 -15.67 9.08
CA LEU A 82 -5.60 -15.03 8.02
C LEU A 82 -4.87 -13.81 7.42
N ILE A 83 -4.25 -12.99 8.27
CA ILE A 83 -3.42 -11.85 7.84
C ILE A 83 -2.21 -12.36 7.03
N ASP A 84 -1.55 -13.41 7.50
CA ASP A 84 -0.38 -13.97 6.81
C ASP A 84 -0.75 -14.56 5.45
N LEU A 85 -1.86 -15.30 5.36
CA LEU A 85 -2.39 -15.81 4.10
C LEU A 85 -2.70 -14.69 3.09
N GLN A 86 -3.21 -13.55 3.54
CA GLN A 86 -3.43 -12.39 2.68
C GLN A 86 -2.11 -11.84 2.11
N HIS A 87 -1.03 -11.83 2.89
CA HIS A 87 0.28 -11.41 2.36
C HIS A 87 0.73 -12.29 1.20
N TYR A 88 0.45 -13.59 1.25
CA TYR A 88 0.72 -14.53 0.17
C TYR A 88 -0.32 -14.53 -0.96
N GLY A 89 -1.30 -13.61 -0.93
CA GLY A 89 -2.28 -13.43 -1.99
C GLY A 89 -3.52 -14.31 -1.88
N ALA A 90 -3.76 -14.96 -0.74
CA ALA A 90 -5.02 -15.65 -0.51
C ALA A 90 -6.20 -14.65 -0.55
N ALA A 91 -7.35 -15.11 -1.05
CA ALA A 91 -8.57 -14.33 -1.03
C ALA A 91 -9.18 -14.35 0.38
N THR A 92 -9.12 -13.24 1.09
CA THR A 92 -9.51 -13.08 2.49
C THR A 92 -10.52 -11.94 2.63
N GLY A 93 -11.14 -11.88 3.80
CA GLY A 93 -12.15 -10.89 4.15
C GLY A 93 -11.58 -9.59 4.66
N LEU A 94 -10.26 -9.48 4.82
CA LEU A 94 -9.64 -8.26 5.33
C LEU A 94 -9.50 -7.25 4.20
N ILE A 95 -9.85 -6.01 4.52
CA ILE A 95 -9.69 -4.86 3.63
C ILE A 95 -8.57 -4.00 4.20
N ASP A 96 -7.53 -3.74 3.40
CA ASP A 96 -6.38 -2.93 3.80
C ASP A 96 -6.72 -1.44 3.85
N PHE A 97 -6.41 -0.80 4.95
CA PHE A 97 -6.34 0.64 5.13
C PHE A 97 -4.97 1.00 5.72
N SER A 98 -4.68 2.29 5.76
CA SER A 98 -3.50 2.90 6.34
C SER A 98 -3.93 4.02 7.27
N GLU A 99 -3.28 4.18 8.42
CA GLU A 99 -3.45 5.38 9.26
C GLU A 99 -2.77 6.61 8.63
N ASP A 100 -1.86 6.39 7.68
CA ASP A 100 -1.17 7.44 6.96
C ASP A 100 -1.85 7.78 5.64
N PHE A 101 -2.31 9.02 5.52
CA PHE A 101 -2.86 9.56 4.27
C PHE A 101 -1.85 9.53 3.13
N LEU A 102 -0.55 9.76 3.38
CA LEU A 102 0.47 9.81 2.33
C LEU A 102 0.73 8.44 1.71
N VAL A 103 0.61 7.38 2.52
CA VAL A 103 0.67 6.00 2.03
C VAL A 103 -0.53 5.70 1.14
N ALA A 104 -1.75 6.07 1.56
CA ALA A 104 -2.94 5.92 0.72
C ALA A 104 -2.84 6.76 -0.57
N LEU A 105 -2.29 7.97 -0.49
CA LEU A 105 -2.06 8.82 -1.66
C LEU A 105 -1.07 8.17 -2.64
N TRP A 106 -0.02 7.54 -2.13
CA TRP A 106 0.92 6.77 -2.95
C TRP A 106 0.23 5.64 -3.71
N PHE A 107 -0.63 4.87 -3.04
CA PHE A 107 -1.41 3.79 -3.64
C PHE A 107 -2.39 4.30 -4.70
N ALA A 108 -3.03 5.45 -4.47
CA ALA A 108 -3.90 6.10 -5.45
C ALA A 108 -3.14 6.55 -6.72
N CYS A 109 -1.82 6.66 -6.64
CA CYS A 109 -0.96 7.08 -7.75
C CYS A 109 -0.21 5.93 -8.44
N ASN A 110 -0.48 4.66 -8.09
CA ASN A 110 0.30 3.53 -8.61
C ASN A 110 0.13 3.27 -10.13
N ASN A 111 -0.94 3.79 -10.73
CA ASN A 111 -1.18 3.85 -12.17
C ASN A 111 -1.44 5.32 -12.54
N THR A 112 -0.75 5.85 -13.55
CA THR A 112 -0.82 7.25 -13.98
C THR A 112 -1.80 7.55 -15.12
N ASP A 113 -2.37 6.52 -15.74
CA ASP A 113 -3.15 6.70 -16.98
C ASP A 113 -4.59 7.21 -16.72
N GLU A 114 -5.09 6.97 -15.51
CA GLU A 114 -6.44 7.33 -15.08
C GLU A 114 -6.42 8.12 -13.78
N ASP A 115 -7.56 8.69 -13.39
CA ASP A 115 -7.71 9.29 -12.07
C ASP A 115 -7.67 8.23 -10.98
N GLY A 116 -7.14 8.60 -9.82
CA GLY A 116 -7.12 7.76 -8.62
C GLY A 116 -8.15 8.24 -7.60
N LYS A 117 -8.38 7.45 -6.57
CA LYS A 117 -9.20 7.82 -5.43
C LYS A 117 -8.48 7.50 -4.12
N VAL A 118 -8.60 8.40 -3.15
CA VAL A 118 -8.30 8.10 -1.75
C VAL A 118 -9.63 8.08 -1.01
N PHE A 119 -9.95 6.91 -0.48
CA PHE A 119 -11.08 6.70 0.42
C PHE A 119 -10.63 6.92 1.87
N PHE A 120 -11.53 7.39 2.72
CA PHE A 120 -11.27 7.56 4.13
C PHE A 120 -12.49 7.22 4.97
N LEU A 121 -12.23 6.62 6.14
CA LEU A 121 -13.24 6.08 7.04
C LEU A 121 -12.97 6.49 8.49
N ASN A 122 -14.01 6.97 9.17
CA ASN A 122 -13.94 7.29 10.60
C ASN A 122 -14.42 6.08 11.43
N VAL A 123 -13.50 5.19 11.75
CA VAL A 123 -13.79 4.02 12.59
C VAL A 123 -14.04 4.36 14.06
N TRP A 124 -13.71 5.58 14.50
CA TRP A 124 -13.94 6.05 15.87
C TRP A 124 -15.29 6.72 16.06
N SER A 125 -15.98 7.08 14.98
CA SER A 125 -17.28 7.76 15.04
C SER A 125 -18.42 6.90 15.61
N ASN A 126 -18.30 5.57 15.52
CA ASN A 126 -19.36 4.64 15.85
C ASN A 126 -18.80 3.32 16.40
N GLU A 127 -18.53 3.29 17.70
CA GLU A 127 -18.01 2.11 18.42
C GLU A 127 -18.98 0.91 18.39
N ALA A 128 -20.28 1.15 18.17
CA ALA A 128 -21.26 0.09 18.02
C ALA A 128 -21.13 -0.62 16.66
N LYS A 129 -20.70 0.09 15.60
CA LYS A 129 -20.47 -0.48 14.27
C LYS A 129 -19.04 -0.98 14.09
N TYR A 130 -18.05 -0.23 14.58
CA TYR A 130 -16.63 -0.50 14.44
C TYR A 130 -16.01 -0.89 15.77
N LYS A 131 -15.63 -2.16 15.90
CA LYS A 131 -15.01 -2.70 17.11
C LYS A 131 -13.51 -2.88 16.92
N HIS A 132 -12.73 -2.32 17.84
CA HIS A 132 -11.31 -2.60 17.89
C HIS A 132 -11.09 -4.07 18.28
N LEU A 133 -10.24 -4.78 17.54
CA LEU A 133 -9.79 -6.11 17.93
C LEU A 133 -8.33 -6.05 18.39
N GLU A 134 -8.09 -6.40 19.65
CA GLU A 134 -6.76 -6.37 20.24
C GLU A 134 -5.82 -7.41 19.62
N SER A 135 -4.52 -7.10 19.60
CA SER A 135 -3.48 -8.03 19.12
C SER A 135 -3.52 -9.34 19.91
N GLY A 136 -3.38 -10.47 19.19
CA GLY A 136 -3.50 -11.81 19.76
C GLY A 136 -4.94 -12.32 19.94
N SER A 137 -5.95 -11.48 19.70
CA SER A 137 -7.35 -11.92 19.69
C SER A 137 -7.66 -12.73 18.44
N ASN A 138 -8.57 -13.69 18.60
CA ASN A 138 -8.99 -14.57 17.51
C ASN A 138 -10.39 -14.16 17.00
N LEU A 139 -10.45 -13.77 15.72
CA LEU A 139 -11.64 -13.38 14.96
C LEU A 139 -12.72 -14.47 14.88
N PHE A 140 -12.41 -15.71 15.26
CA PHE A 140 -13.26 -16.88 15.05
C PHE A 140 -13.53 -17.70 16.33
N LYS A 141 -12.99 -17.32 17.51
CA LYS A 141 -13.04 -18.10 18.76
C LYS A 141 -14.31 -17.98 19.63
N GLU A 142 -15.18 -17.00 19.41
CA GLU A 142 -16.35 -16.75 20.26
C GLU A 142 -17.65 -16.77 19.44
N GLU A 143 -18.58 -17.67 19.73
CA GLU A 143 -19.96 -17.66 19.20
C GLU A 143 -20.79 -16.42 19.61
N LYS A 144 -20.16 -15.27 19.90
CA LYS A 144 -20.80 -14.03 20.30
C LYS A 144 -20.62 -12.96 19.23
N ASN A 145 -21.69 -12.70 18.49
CA ASN A 145 -21.89 -11.44 17.76
C ASN A 145 -20.78 -11.00 16.77
N TYR A 146 -20.13 -11.93 16.06
CA TYR A 146 -19.39 -11.66 14.80
C TYR A 146 -20.26 -11.04 13.70
N GLU A 147 -21.52 -10.89 14.03
CA GLU A 147 -22.64 -10.97 13.15
C GLU A 147 -23.19 -9.61 12.75
N GLU A 148 -22.82 -8.58 13.51
CA GLU A 148 -23.32 -7.22 13.32
C GLU A 148 -22.22 -6.15 13.30
N ASN A 149 -20.96 -6.49 13.56
CA ASN A 149 -19.91 -5.49 13.72
C ASN A 149 -18.84 -5.63 12.63
N LEU A 150 -18.21 -4.52 12.31
CA LEU A 150 -16.96 -4.48 11.57
C LEU A 150 -15.82 -4.40 12.58
N TYR A 151 -14.82 -5.24 12.42
CA TYR A 151 -13.65 -5.26 13.28
C TYR A 151 -12.53 -4.51 12.60
N TYR A 152 -11.90 -3.58 13.29
CA TYR A 152 -10.65 -2.98 12.82
C TYR A 152 -9.49 -3.43 13.69
N LEU A 153 -8.38 -3.75 13.04
CA LEU A 153 -7.21 -4.32 13.66
C LEU A 153 -6.00 -3.43 13.36
N HIS A 154 -5.37 -2.89 14.40
CA HIS A 154 -4.07 -2.27 14.27
C HIS A 154 -3.01 -3.36 14.23
N THR A 155 -2.12 -3.24 13.27
CA THR A 155 -1.13 -4.26 13.02
C THR A 155 0.16 -3.96 13.78
N ASN A 156 0.10 -4.12 15.11
CA ASN A 156 1.31 -4.24 15.94
C ASN A 156 1.83 -5.69 15.98
N PHE A 157 1.44 -6.52 15.00
CA PHE A 157 1.89 -7.91 14.90
C PHE A 157 3.39 -7.92 14.62
N LYS A 158 4.14 -8.48 15.57
CA LYS A 158 5.60 -8.58 15.51
C LYS A 158 6.01 -9.25 14.19
N ASN A 159 6.90 -8.59 13.45
CA ASN A 159 7.74 -9.11 12.37
C ASN A 159 7.30 -8.94 10.91
N ASN A 160 6.31 -8.09 10.56
CA ASN A 160 6.14 -7.70 9.14
C ASN A 160 6.49 -6.23 8.88
N ASN A 161 7.71 -5.99 8.39
CA ASN A 161 8.22 -4.66 8.03
C ASN A 161 7.34 -3.93 7.01
N ARG A 162 6.67 -4.66 6.09
CA ARG A 162 5.75 -4.08 5.10
C ARG A 162 4.57 -3.41 5.79
N ILE A 163 3.94 -4.12 6.72
CA ILE A 163 2.74 -3.60 7.38
C ILE A 163 3.07 -2.37 8.23
N PHE A 164 4.19 -2.42 8.95
CA PHE A 164 4.66 -1.29 9.75
C PHE A 164 4.96 -0.06 8.88
N ALA A 165 5.66 -0.26 7.75
CA ALA A 165 5.95 0.82 6.81
C ALA A 165 4.69 1.44 6.19
N GLN A 166 3.62 0.65 6.07
CA GLN A 166 2.33 1.09 5.54
C GLN A 166 1.39 1.67 6.61
N LYS A 167 1.78 1.65 7.91
CA LYS A 167 0.88 1.94 9.05
C LYS A 167 -0.48 1.24 8.89
N GLY A 168 -0.41 -0.06 8.60
CA GLY A 168 -1.57 -0.86 8.17
C GLY A 168 -2.66 -0.95 9.23
N VAL A 169 -3.90 -0.88 8.78
CA VAL A 169 -5.09 -1.23 9.56
C VAL A 169 -5.96 -2.13 8.68
N PHE A 170 -6.42 -3.24 9.22
CA PHE A 170 -7.34 -4.12 8.51
C PHE A 170 -8.75 -3.89 9.00
N ILE A 171 -9.73 -3.90 8.07
CA ILE A 171 -11.15 -4.03 8.41
C ILE A 171 -11.62 -5.42 8.02
N PHE A 172 -12.31 -6.10 8.93
CA PHE A 172 -12.92 -7.41 8.69
C PHE A 172 -14.39 -7.43 9.11
N GLY A 173 -15.24 -8.00 8.27
CA GLY A 173 -16.63 -8.29 8.59
C GLY A 173 -17.45 -8.54 7.33
N TYR A 174 -18.73 -8.87 7.53
CA TYR A 174 -19.68 -9.11 6.44
C TYR A 174 -20.44 -7.85 6.00
N LYS A 175 -20.56 -6.84 6.89
CA LYS A 175 -21.26 -5.59 6.58
C LYS A 175 -20.53 -4.78 5.51
N ASP A 176 -21.30 -4.07 4.72
CA ASP A 176 -20.76 -3.14 3.73
C ASP A 176 -20.23 -1.88 4.43
N ILE A 177 -19.02 -1.47 4.01
CA ILE A 177 -18.35 -0.25 4.49
C ILE A 177 -18.59 0.94 3.56
N ASN A 178 -19.05 0.71 2.33
CA ASN A 178 -19.13 1.74 1.30
C ASN A 178 -20.11 2.87 1.64
N THR A 179 -21.11 2.61 2.48
CA THR A 179 -22.05 3.65 2.97
C THR A 179 -21.39 4.68 3.87
N ASP A 180 -20.29 4.32 4.53
CA ASP A 180 -19.58 5.17 5.48
C ASP A 180 -18.30 5.76 4.89
N LEU A 181 -17.96 5.35 3.67
CA LEU A 181 -16.74 5.79 3.01
C LEU A 181 -16.95 7.11 2.31
N GLU A 182 -16.09 8.05 2.66
CA GLU A 182 -15.90 9.26 1.88
C GLU A 182 -14.67 9.12 0.98
N SER A 183 -14.58 9.98 -0.04
CA SER A 183 -13.43 9.98 -0.92
C SER A 183 -13.04 11.36 -1.45
N ILE A 184 -11.80 11.43 -1.93
CA ILE A 184 -11.30 12.49 -2.80
C ILE A 184 -10.72 11.87 -4.08
N THR A 185 -10.98 12.51 -5.21
CA THR A 185 -10.35 12.17 -6.49
C THR A 185 -8.95 12.77 -6.57
N ILE A 186 -8.00 11.97 -7.05
CA ILE A 186 -6.61 12.32 -7.39
C ILE A 186 -6.50 12.41 -8.90
N ASN A 187 -6.23 13.60 -9.42
CA ASN A 187 -6.17 13.82 -10.87
C ASN A 187 -4.97 13.08 -11.48
N LYS A 188 -5.18 12.42 -12.61
CA LYS A 188 -4.13 11.68 -13.33
C LYS A 188 -2.88 12.50 -13.63
N ASN A 189 -3.04 13.78 -13.97
CA ASN A 189 -1.95 14.69 -14.32
C ASN A 189 -1.07 15.03 -13.10
N ASP A 190 -1.61 14.91 -11.89
CA ASP A 190 -0.88 15.19 -10.65
C ASP A 190 -0.09 13.96 -10.15
N LYS A 191 -0.46 12.74 -10.58
CA LYS A 191 0.05 11.48 -10.00
C LYS A 191 1.58 11.33 -10.09
N GLN A 192 2.18 11.69 -11.22
CA GLN A 192 3.63 11.59 -11.39
C GLN A 192 4.37 12.54 -10.44
N GLY A 193 3.90 13.78 -10.32
CA GLY A 193 4.47 14.76 -9.40
C GLY A 193 4.31 14.37 -7.94
N ILE A 194 3.14 13.82 -7.58
CA ILE A 194 2.89 13.25 -6.24
C ILE A 194 3.92 12.14 -5.94
N ARG A 195 4.13 11.20 -6.86
CA ARG A 195 5.10 10.11 -6.67
C ARG A 195 6.52 10.63 -6.46
N GLN A 196 6.92 11.66 -7.21
CA GLN A 196 8.23 12.29 -7.08
C GLN A 196 8.39 12.98 -5.71
N GLU A 197 7.38 13.75 -5.28
CA GLU A 197 7.40 14.45 -3.99
C GLU A 197 7.37 13.47 -2.81
N LEU A 198 6.51 12.45 -2.85
CA LEU A 198 6.42 11.40 -1.83
C LEU A 198 7.75 10.66 -1.66
N LYS A 199 8.42 10.33 -2.77
CA LYS A 199 9.75 9.74 -2.74
C LYS A 199 10.79 10.71 -2.16
N LYS A 200 10.85 11.94 -2.68
CA LYS A 200 11.90 12.91 -2.36
C LYS A 200 11.83 13.42 -0.92
N TYR A 201 10.64 13.72 -0.43
CA TYR A 201 10.45 14.44 0.84
C TYR A 201 9.99 13.53 1.98
N PHE A 202 9.34 12.40 1.67
CA PHE A 202 8.76 11.51 2.68
C PHE A 202 9.37 10.11 2.66
N ASN A 203 10.28 9.81 1.73
CA ASN A 203 10.85 8.47 1.52
C ASN A 203 9.77 7.40 1.32
N ILE A 204 8.63 7.77 0.73
CA ILE A 204 7.52 6.87 0.40
C ILE A 204 7.65 6.45 -1.07
N GLU A 205 8.16 5.24 -1.27
CA GLU A 205 8.27 4.59 -2.57
C GLU A 205 8.06 3.08 -2.44
N GLU A 206 8.00 2.38 -3.57
CA GLU A 206 7.63 0.96 -3.59
C GLU A 206 8.54 0.11 -2.70
N LYS A 207 9.86 0.25 -2.85
CA LYS A 207 10.83 -0.48 -2.03
C LYS A 207 10.75 -0.16 -0.52
N THR A 208 10.26 1.02 -0.14
CA THR A 208 10.14 1.40 1.28
C THR A 208 8.81 1.00 1.87
N LEU A 209 7.75 0.86 1.06
CA LEU A 209 6.46 0.34 1.48
C LEU A 209 6.41 -1.19 1.52
N PHE A 210 7.23 -1.88 0.74
CA PHE A 210 7.22 -3.33 0.56
C PHE A 210 8.55 -3.97 0.97
N GLN A 211 8.93 -3.78 2.24
CA GLN A 211 10.22 -4.23 2.79
C GLN A 211 10.28 -5.69 3.23
N ASP A 212 9.21 -6.48 3.02
CA ASP A 212 9.20 -7.92 3.28
C ASP A 212 9.70 -8.72 2.07
N ILE A 213 10.04 -9.99 2.27
CA ILE A 213 10.56 -10.85 1.18
C ILE A 213 9.57 -10.99 0.03
N TYR A 214 8.27 -11.02 0.34
CA TYR A 214 7.22 -11.11 -0.65
C TYR A 214 7.11 -9.82 -1.46
N GLY A 215 7.08 -8.66 -0.78
CA GLY A 215 7.15 -7.35 -1.39
C GLY A 215 8.39 -7.20 -2.27
N PHE A 216 9.56 -7.56 -1.75
CA PHE A 216 10.81 -7.59 -2.51
C PHE A 216 10.70 -8.46 -3.77
N ALA A 217 10.11 -9.66 -3.68
CA ALA A 217 9.92 -10.53 -4.83
C ALA A 217 8.93 -9.93 -5.85
N GLN A 218 7.85 -9.30 -5.37
CA GLN A 218 6.85 -8.67 -6.23
C GLN A 218 7.44 -7.49 -7.01
N VAL A 219 8.19 -6.59 -6.35
CA VAL A 219 8.79 -5.42 -7.01
C VAL A 219 9.93 -5.79 -7.98
N ASN A 220 10.41 -7.04 -7.93
CA ASN A 220 11.43 -7.58 -8.82
C ASN A 220 10.88 -8.72 -9.70
N ASN A 221 9.55 -8.82 -9.88
CA ASN A 221 8.95 -9.82 -10.75
C ASN A 221 9.10 -9.45 -12.24
N THR A 222 8.67 -10.34 -13.15
CA THR A 222 8.83 -10.17 -14.61
C THR A 222 8.11 -8.97 -15.21
N GLU A 223 7.10 -8.43 -14.52
CA GLU A 223 6.34 -7.26 -14.97
C GLU A 223 7.08 -5.94 -14.67
N HIS A 224 8.09 -5.97 -13.79
CA HIS A 224 8.85 -4.80 -13.43
C HIS A 224 9.98 -4.56 -14.43
N LYS A 225 10.04 -3.34 -14.98
CA LYS A 225 11.12 -2.94 -15.86
C LYS A 225 12.44 -3.00 -15.12
N ILE A 226 13.40 -3.76 -15.65
CA ILE A 226 14.77 -3.73 -15.15
C ILE A 226 15.33 -2.34 -15.44
N ASN A 227 15.55 -1.55 -14.38
CA ASN A 227 16.17 -0.24 -14.52
C ASN A 227 17.69 -0.40 -14.48
N ILE A 228 18.26 -0.96 -15.55
CA ILE A 228 19.71 -0.91 -15.76
C ILE A 228 20.02 0.52 -16.21
N GLN A 229 20.49 1.33 -15.28
CA GLN A 229 20.99 2.65 -15.61
C GLN A 229 22.20 2.48 -16.51
N SER A 230 22.10 3.00 -17.73
CA SER A 230 23.21 3.10 -18.66
C SER A 230 24.21 4.15 -18.17
N ALA A 231 25.39 4.16 -18.78
CA ALA A 231 26.35 5.24 -18.56
C ALA A 231 25.76 6.63 -18.88
N LEU A 232 24.85 6.71 -19.87
CA LEU A 232 24.16 7.95 -20.19
C LEU A 232 23.22 8.39 -19.06
N ASP A 233 22.45 7.47 -18.47
CA ASP A 233 21.52 7.79 -17.37
C ASP A 233 22.25 8.33 -16.13
N TYR A 234 23.38 7.72 -15.78
CA TYR A 234 24.22 8.22 -14.68
C TYR A 234 24.84 9.59 -14.99
N PHE A 235 25.21 9.82 -16.24
CA PHE A 235 25.76 11.10 -16.69
C PHE A 235 24.72 12.22 -16.70
N GLU A 236 23.50 11.96 -17.19
CA GLU A 236 22.41 12.94 -17.18
C GLU A 236 22.03 13.31 -15.74
N LYS A 237 21.91 12.32 -14.85
CA LYS A 237 21.71 12.56 -13.41
C LYS A 237 22.83 13.36 -12.78
N ALA A 238 24.08 13.04 -13.14
CA ALA A 238 25.22 13.82 -12.68
C ALA A 238 25.09 15.26 -13.16
N TYR A 239 24.64 15.51 -14.38
CA TYR A 239 24.48 16.87 -14.93
C TYR A 239 23.48 17.73 -14.16
N GLU A 240 22.41 17.13 -13.66
CA GLU A 240 21.34 17.78 -12.88
C GLU A 240 21.63 17.88 -11.36
N GLU A 241 22.63 17.16 -10.85
CA GLU A 241 22.97 17.15 -9.43
C GLU A 241 23.71 18.44 -9.01
N GLU A 242 23.27 19.08 -7.93
CA GLU A 242 23.86 20.32 -7.43
C GLU A 242 25.03 20.07 -6.47
N ASN A 243 25.06 18.90 -5.82
CA ASN A 243 26.13 18.53 -4.91
C ASN A 243 27.34 17.94 -5.66
N SER A 244 28.47 18.64 -5.64
CA SER A 244 29.68 18.26 -6.38
C SER A 244 30.22 16.85 -6.05
N GLU A 245 30.15 16.42 -4.79
CA GLU A 245 30.65 15.10 -4.38
C GLU A 245 29.76 13.97 -4.91
N LYS A 246 28.43 14.14 -4.83
CA LYS A 246 27.48 13.18 -5.43
C LYS A 246 27.60 13.13 -6.94
N GLN A 247 27.80 14.27 -7.57
CA GLN A 247 27.97 14.40 -9.00
C GLN A 247 29.23 13.67 -9.51
N ILE A 248 30.37 13.82 -8.84
CA ILE A 248 31.60 13.06 -9.15
C ILE A 248 31.35 11.56 -9.04
N ASN A 249 30.70 11.11 -7.96
CA ASN A 249 30.34 9.70 -7.79
C ASN A 249 29.42 9.18 -8.92
N LEU A 250 28.49 10.00 -9.41
CA LEU A 250 27.60 9.64 -10.52
C LEU A 250 28.36 9.53 -11.85
N TYR A 251 29.28 10.45 -12.15
CA TYR A 251 30.14 10.32 -13.33
C TYR A 251 31.08 9.11 -13.26
N GLN A 252 31.62 8.80 -12.07
CA GLN A 252 32.42 7.58 -11.87
C GLN A 252 31.61 6.32 -12.17
N LYS A 253 30.35 6.24 -11.72
CA LYS A 253 29.46 5.13 -12.08
C LYS A 253 29.19 5.05 -13.59
N ALA A 254 29.07 6.18 -14.27
CA ALA A 254 28.94 6.19 -15.73
C ALA A 254 30.18 5.58 -16.41
N ILE A 255 31.39 5.89 -15.90
CA ILE A 255 32.67 5.36 -16.39
C ILE A 255 32.83 3.87 -16.06
N GLU A 256 32.45 3.43 -14.87
CA GLU A 256 32.49 2.00 -14.49
C GLU A 256 31.65 1.15 -15.44
N ILE A 257 30.49 1.67 -15.86
CA ILE A 257 29.57 0.99 -16.79
C ILE A 257 30.07 1.09 -18.24
N LYS A 258 30.62 2.24 -18.62
CA LYS A 258 31.19 2.47 -19.96
C LYS A 258 32.56 3.17 -19.84
N PRO A 259 33.66 2.40 -19.79
CA PRO A 259 35.00 2.93 -19.57
C PRO A 259 35.50 3.90 -20.65
N ASP A 260 34.93 3.89 -21.85
CA ASP A 260 35.27 4.79 -22.95
C ASP A 260 34.32 6.01 -23.05
N TYR A 261 33.51 6.28 -22.02
CA TYR A 261 32.52 7.35 -22.04
C TYR A 261 33.13 8.74 -21.80
N TYR A 262 33.78 9.27 -22.85
CA TYR A 262 34.53 10.52 -22.83
C TYR A 262 33.76 11.74 -22.29
N TRP A 263 32.43 11.80 -22.43
CA TRP A 263 31.62 12.87 -21.87
C TRP A 263 31.71 12.94 -20.34
N ALA A 264 31.71 11.80 -19.66
CA ALA A 264 31.82 11.74 -18.20
C ALA A 264 33.20 12.20 -17.72
N TYR A 265 34.28 11.77 -18.39
CA TYR A 265 35.63 12.25 -18.11
C TYR A 265 35.78 13.76 -18.29
N ASN A 266 35.26 14.30 -19.40
CA ASN A 266 35.33 15.75 -19.67
C ASN A 266 34.59 16.55 -18.60
N ASN A 267 33.39 16.11 -18.19
CA ASN A 267 32.61 16.83 -17.18
C ASN A 267 33.15 16.64 -15.76
N MET A 268 33.76 15.50 -15.45
CA MET A 268 34.54 15.35 -14.21
C MET A 268 35.73 16.31 -14.19
N GLY A 269 36.48 16.42 -15.29
CA GLY A 269 37.65 17.31 -15.37
C GLY A 269 37.28 18.79 -15.25
N ILE A 270 36.13 19.20 -15.79
CA ILE A 270 35.60 20.58 -15.62
C ILE A 270 35.21 20.87 -14.17
N ARG A 271 34.79 19.86 -13.41
CA ARG A 271 34.22 20.02 -12.05
C ARG A 271 35.17 19.57 -10.92
N GLY A 272 36.33 19.04 -11.26
CA GLY A 272 37.29 18.48 -10.31
C GLY A 272 38.69 18.27 -10.87
N LEU A 273 39.37 19.39 -11.15
CA LEU A 273 40.61 19.76 -10.44
C LEU A 273 40.30 21.03 -9.63
#